data_AF-V4LTZ7-F1
#
_entry.id   AF-V4LTZ7-F1
#
_cell.length_a   1.000
_cell.length_b   1.000
_cell.length_c   1.000
_cell.angle_alpha   90.00
_cell.angle_beta   90.00
_cell.angle_gamma   90.00
#
_symmetry.space_group_name_H-M   'P 1'
#
loop_
_entity.id
_entity.type
_entity.pdbx_description
1 polymer ?
#
loop_
_entity_poly.entity_id
_entity_poly.type
_entity_poly.pdbx_seq_one_letter_code
_entity_poly.pdbx_strand_id
1 'polypeptide(L)'
;MAESSNLMLQAREILATPNHDGLVNVLDRLTMRQETAIALYDFCVANFANCLTLKLLQVYRSSSNAIARFQSICLLSETFAELRNCRFKLNLVALQEIKPLLISCLTMQETQVSDIVTLRVIVSFVADNVLNLDNGGWDELSDCILELANSEPIKAFLVFNDLPPVYGRFISRFVKKILEEAEKVLDNLEEDNVDDWSLGLVTVVKMGIQLLELEVGSELIKNFLDVLVNSATGLVEIGMEQFLLQALEYLERFLSRDMNLYHYSDKQCQFVLNFMFRISKLGTHTKEAAMKISGMAQSSHNQAIKFMQPQEKPLEREWSDHLNTLSPAKILRIFASNVVAEGYRDMAIRRLNVLLADHTSGKVKIDVSVMRELQPLLISWLKEDGVSDSMFKVLGEVVYHVANEILSCQEDKWYELRDYIVSKSKTEFQRAVYIFQCLTMSLENEHFVIPVMKSLLPEISTRLNPPRELLVDNSYWVLTFVGAFCAAIHVVDIKSYAESVKVIEDKMIDSVRELVERGMEVGLVRRAFRDVESIVKKQKEWFGKSQYKFVKGLLRRLCEIEGMKMESRMVLWRINVFVERGVAKLAKELPERVK
;
A
#
# COMPACT_ATOMS: atom_id res chain seq x y z
N MET A 1 -17.03 -30.50 21.93
CA MET A 1 -15.98 -31.55 21.97
C MET A 1 -16.36 -32.78 21.16
N ALA A 2 -17.59 -33.31 21.25
CA ALA A 2 -18.02 -34.48 20.47
C ALA A 2 -18.04 -34.26 18.94
N GLU A 3 -18.50 -33.09 18.45
CA GLU A 3 -18.52 -32.77 17.01
C GLU A 3 -17.12 -32.64 16.40
N SER A 4 -16.19 -31.95 17.08
CA SER A 4 -14.79 -31.83 16.63
C SER A 4 -14.08 -33.19 16.60
N SER A 5 -14.37 -34.08 17.55
CA SER A 5 -13.83 -35.45 17.55
C SER A 5 -14.37 -36.30 16.39
N ASN A 6 -15.62 -36.07 15.97
CA ASN A 6 -16.24 -36.78 14.84
C ASN A 6 -15.65 -36.31 13.50
N LEU A 7 -15.51 -35.00 13.31
CA LEU A 7 -14.90 -34.42 12.10
C LEU A 7 -13.44 -34.87 11.92
N MET A 8 -12.68 -34.96 13.01
CA MET A 8 -11.29 -35.43 12.96
C MET A 8 -11.15 -36.88 12.50
N LEU A 9 -12.06 -37.76 12.93
CA LEU A 9 -12.06 -39.17 12.50
C LEU A 9 -12.43 -39.29 11.02
N GLN A 10 -13.48 -38.59 10.59
CA GLN A 10 -13.93 -38.59 9.20
C GLN A 10 -12.87 -37.99 8.25
N ALA A 11 -12.22 -36.88 8.64
CA ALA A 11 -11.16 -36.26 7.86
C ALA A 11 -9.97 -37.22 7.68
N ARG A 12 -9.54 -37.89 8.76
CA ARG A 12 -8.45 -38.87 8.68
C ARG A 12 -8.81 -40.06 7.82
N GLU A 13 -10.03 -40.59 7.94
CA GLU A 13 -10.51 -41.70 7.13
C GLU A 13 -10.48 -41.34 5.64
N ILE A 14 -11.05 -40.19 5.26
CA ILE A 14 -11.11 -39.77 3.86
C ILE A 14 -9.71 -39.46 3.29
N LEU A 15 -8.85 -38.79 4.06
CA LEU A 15 -7.55 -38.35 3.56
C LEU A 15 -6.49 -39.46 3.58
N ALA A 16 -6.56 -40.40 4.51
CA ALA A 16 -5.61 -41.52 4.62
C ALA A 16 -5.97 -42.70 3.70
N THR A 17 -7.22 -42.80 3.25
CA THR A 17 -7.64 -43.91 2.37
C THR A 17 -6.99 -43.78 0.99
N PRO A 18 -6.43 -44.85 0.41
CA PRO A 18 -5.82 -44.81 -0.93
C PRO A 18 -6.81 -44.45 -2.04
N ASN A 19 -8.06 -44.89 -1.95
CA ASN A 19 -9.11 -44.57 -2.91
C ASN A 19 -9.54 -43.10 -2.84
N HIS A 20 -10.30 -42.65 -3.83
CA HIS A 20 -10.73 -41.25 -3.96
C HIS A 20 -12.24 -41.07 -3.80
N ASP A 21 -13.00 -42.17 -3.70
CA ASP A 21 -14.47 -42.17 -3.65
C ASP A 21 -15.01 -41.41 -2.44
N GLY A 22 -14.32 -41.51 -1.29
CA GLY A 22 -14.70 -40.76 -0.08
C GLY A 22 -14.67 -39.26 -0.30
N LEU A 23 -13.64 -38.74 -0.99
CA LEU A 23 -13.52 -37.32 -1.31
C LEU A 23 -14.46 -36.90 -2.44
N VAL A 24 -14.66 -37.73 -3.45
CA VAL A 24 -15.64 -37.48 -4.53
C VAL A 24 -17.05 -37.33 -3.94
N ASN A 25 -17.45 -38.20 -3.01
CA ASN A 25 -18.72 -38.07 -2.30
C ASN A 25 -18.84 -36.77 -1.50
N VAL A 26 -17.73 -36.26 -0.95
CA VAL A 26 -17.71 -34.94 -0.29
C VAL A 26 -17.88 -33.82 -1.32
N LEU A 27 -17.21 -33.89 -2.48
CA LEU A 27 -17.37 -32.91 -3.57
C LEU A 27 -18.82 -32.83 -4.08
N ASP A 28 -19.46 -33.98 -4.27
CA ASP A 28 -20.87 -34.03 -4.70
C ASP A 28 -21.79 -33.36 -3.66
N ARG A 29 -21.55 -33.61 -2.36
CA ARG A 29 -22.33 -33.01 -1.27
C ARG A 29 -22.04 -31.52 -1.08
N LEU A 30 -20.82 -31.06 -1.35
CA LEU A 30 -20.46 -29.64 -1.38
C LEU A 30 -21.21 -28.92 -2.50
N THR A 31 -21.36 -29.56 -3.67
CA THR A 31 -22.17 -29.02 -4.78
C THR A 31 -23.64 -28.86 -4.38
N MET A 32 -24.16 -29.77 -3.55
CA MET A 32 -25.49 -29.68 -2.96
C MET A 32 -25.58 -28.75 -1.73
N ARG A 33 -24.49 -28.05 -1.38
CA ARG A 33 -24.37 -27.14 -0.23
C ARG A 33 -24.78 -27.77 1.11
N GLN A 34 -24.44 -29.04 1.32
CA GLN A 34 -24.70 -29.70 2.59
C GLN A 34 -23.78 -29.16 3.69
N GLU A 35 -24.36 -28.64 4.77
CA GLU A 35 -23.62 -28.01 5.89
C GLU A 35 -22.58 -28.94 6.51
N THR A 36 -22.88 -30.25 6.60
CA THR A 36 -21.94 -31.24 7.14
C THR A 36 -20.73 -31.47 6.24
N ALA A 37 -20.88 -31.37 4.92
CA ALA A 37 -19.78 -31.51 3.97
C ALA A 37 -18.90 -30.25 3.96
N ILE A 38 -19.52 -29.07 4.07
CA ILE A 38 -18.82 -27.78 4.21
C ILE A 38 -17.97 -27.80 5.49
N ALA A 39 -18.57 -28.12 6.64
CA ALA A 39 -17.85 -28.17 7.91
C ALA A 39 -16.68 -29.17 7.91
N LEU A 40 -16.85 -30.33 7.24
CA LEU A 40 -15.78 -31.31 7.09
C LEU A 40 -14.67 -30.83 6.16
N TYR A 41 -15.03 -30.17 5.05
CA TYR A 41 -14.07 -29.59 4.11
C TYR A 41 -13.25 -28.48 4.77
N ASP A 42 -13.90 -27.52 5.41
CA ASP A 42 -13.26 -26.41 6.13
C ASP A 42 -12.33 -26.93 7.23
N PHE A 43 -12.75 -27.98 7.94
CA PHE A 43 -11.91 -28.65 8.92
C PHE A 43 -10.66 -29.28 8.29
N CYS A 44 -10.78 -29.92 7.12
CA CYS A 44 -9.65 -30.46 6.36
C CYS A 44 -8.71 -29.37 5.86
N VAL A 45 -9.23 -28.23 5.39
CA VAL A 45 -8.41 -27.07 4.97
C VAL A 45 -7.60 -26.55 6.17
N ALA A 46 -8.24 -26.34 7.32
CA ALA A 46 -7.58 -25.76 8.48
C ALA A 46 -6.51 -26.69 9.11
N ASN A 47 -6.72 -28.01 9.08
CA ASN A 47 -5.90 -28.95 9.85
C ASN A 47 -5.04 -29.90 9.00
N PHE A 48 -5.41 -30.13 7.73
CA PHE A 48 -4.81 -31.14 6.86
C PHE A 48 -4.59 -30.66 5.42
N ALA A 49 -4.36 -29.36 5.21
CA ALA A 49 -4.20 -28.75 3.88
C ALA A 49 -3.24 -29.51 2.94
N ASN A 50 -2.11 -30.00 3.44
CA ASN A 50 -1.14 -30.79 2.66
C ASN A 50 -1.77 -32.07 2.09
N CYS A 51 -2.46 -32.84 2.93
CA CYS A 51 -3.06 -34.11 2.55
C CYS A 51 -4.30 -33.90 1.66
N LEU A 52 -5.07 -32.85 1.95
CA LEU A 52 -6.21 -32.44 1.13
C LEU A 52 -5.77 -32.06 -0.28
N THR A 53 -4.68 -31.29 -0.42
CA THR A 53 -4.09 -30.91 -1.72
C THR A 53 -3.74 -32.14 -2.54
N LEU A 54 -2.99 -33.08 -1.94
CA LEU A 54 -2.60 -34.33 -2.60
C LEU A 54 -3.84 -35.11 -3.06
N LYS A 55 -4.85 -35.23 -2.20
CA LYS A 55 -6.06 -35.98 -2.53
C LYS A 55 -6.89 -35.33 -3.63
N LEU A 56 -7.05 -34.01 -3.63
CA LEU A 56 -7.77 -33.30 -4.69
C LEU A 56 -7.05 -33.45 -6.05
N LEU A 57 -5.72 -33.34 -6.07
CA LEU A 57 -4.96 -33.59 -7.31
C LEU A 57 -5.05 -35.06 -7.77
N GLN A 58 -5.10 -36.02 -6.84
CA GLN A 58 -5.30 -37.42 -7.16
C GLN A 58 -6.70 -37.68 -7.75
N VAL A 59 -7.74 -37.01 -7.23
CA VAL A 59 -9.10 -37.04 -7.79
C VAL A 59 -9.06 -36.53 -9.23
N TYR A 60 -8.42 -35.37 -9.49
CA TYR A 60 -8.29 -34.85 -10.84
C TYR A 60 -7.58 -35.83 -11.78
N ARG A 61 -6.47 -36.44 -11.32
CA ARG A 61 -5.69 -37.36 -12.15
C ARG A 61 -6.41 -38.67 -12.45
N SER A 62 -7.17 -39.20 -11.49
CA SER A 62 -7.57 -40.62 -11.50
C SER A 62 -9.09 -40.83 -11.60
N SER A 63 -9.90 -39.80 -11.44
CA SER A 63 -11.36 -39.89 -11.56
C SER A 63 -11.78 -40.08 -13.02
N SER A 64 -12.66 -41.04 -13.28
CA SER A 64 -13.33 -41.19 -14.59
C SER A 64 -14.47 -40.18 -14.79
N ASN A 65 -14.91 -39.49 -13.74
CA ASN A 65 -15.94 -38.46 -13.81
C ASN A 65 -15.32 -37.09 -14.06
N ALA A 66 -15.54 -36.54 -15.26
CA ALA A 66 -15.04 -35.22 -15.67
C ALA A 66 -15.54 -34.07 -14.77
N ILE A 67 -16.76 -34.16 -14.24
CA ILE A 67 -17.32 -33.16 -13.32
C ILE A 67 -16.53 -33.19 -12.01
N ALA A 68 -16.32 -34.37 -11.44
CA ALA A 68 -15.55 -34.52 -10.20
C ALA A 68 -14.08 -34.08 -10.38
N ARG A 69 -13.49 -34.34 -11.56
CA ARG A 69 -12.16 -33.83 -11.91
C ARG A 69 -12.15 -32.30 -11.87
N PHE A 70 -13.00 -31.65 -12.66
CA PHE A 70 -13.03 -30.19 -12.74
C PHE A 70 -13.32 -29.55 -11.37
N GLN A 71 -14.29 -30.07 -10.63
CA GLN A 71 -14.62 -29.60 -9.28
C GLN A 71 -13.43 -29.70 -8.32
N SER A 72 -12.65 -30.79 -8.39
CA SER A 72 -11.50 -30.96 -7.50
C SER A 72 -10.43 -29.88 -7.69
N ILE A 73 -10.16 -29.46 -8.93
CA ILE A 73 -9.17 -28.42 -9.21
C ILE A 73 -9.73 -27.02 -8.96
N CYS A 74 -11.01 -26.77 -9.23
CA CYS A 74 -11.64 -25.48 -8.89
C CYS A 74 -11.62 -25.24 -7.38
N LEU A 75 -12.04 -26.25 -6.61
CA LEU A 75 -12.08 -26.16 -5.16
C LEU A 75 -10.67 -25.99 -4.57
N LEU A 76 -9.67 -26.68 -5.14
CA LEU A 76 -8.27 -26.51 -4.74
C LEU A 76 -7.75 -25.10 -5.06
N SER A 77 -8.09 -24.57 -6.23
CA SER A 77 -7.70 -23.21 -6.64
C SER A 77 -8.29 -22.15 -5.71
N GLU A 78 -9.58 -22.25 -5.37
CA GLU A 78 -10.26 -21.37 -4.41
C GLU A 78 -9.62 -21.46 -3.02
N THR A 79 -9.37 -22.67 -2.55
CA THR A 79 -8.70 -22.92 -1.26
C THR A 79 -7.31 -22.28 -1.22
N PHE A 80 -6.55 -22.37 -2.31
CA PHE A 80 -5.22 -21.77 -2.39
C PHE A 80 -5.25 -20.25 -2.41
N ALA A 81 -6.29 -19.63 -2.98
CA ALA A 81 -6.49 -18.19 -2.88
C ALA A 81 -6.69 -17.75 -1.42
N GLU A 82 -7.48 -18.50 -0.64
CA GLU A 82 -7.68 -18.24 0.79
C GLU A 82 -6.40 -18.47 1.61
N LEU A 83 -5.74 -19.61 1.40
CA LEU A 83 -4.50 -19.96 2.10
C LEU A 83 -3.38 -18.95 1.81
N ARG A 84 -3.30 -18.42 0.59
CA ARG A 84 -2.35 -17.35 0.22
C ARG A 84 -2.59 -16.08 1.02
N ASN A 85 -3.84 -15.70 1.26
CA ASN A 85 -4.18 -14.53 2.10
C ASN A 85 -3.78 -14.74 3.58
N CYS A 86 -3.84 -15.97 4.07
CA CYS A 86 -3.40 -16.34 5.41
C CYS A 86 -1.89 -16.61 5.53
N ARG A 87 -1.11 -16.42 4.46
CA ARG A 87 0.34 -16.72 4.38
C ARG A 87 0.69 -18.16 4.76
N PHE A 88 -0.23 -19.10 4.52
CA PHE A 88 0.02 -20.52 4.75
C PHE A 88 1.06 -21.05 3.76
N LYS A 89 1.91 -21.98 4.21
CA LYS A 89 2.91 -22.65 3.38
C LYS A 89 2.76 -24.17 3.44
N LEU A 90 2.82 -24.82 2.28
CA LEU A 90 2.93 -26.27 2.18
C LEU A 90 4.25 -26.72 2.79
N ASN A 91 4.27 -27.89 3.43
CA ASN A 91 5.50 -28.42 4.00
C ASN A 91 6.37 -29.11 2.93
N LEU A 92 7.68 -29.23 3.18
CA LEU A 92 8.64 -29.78 2.22
C LEU A 92 8.33 -31.22 1.80
N VAL A 93 7.88 -32.07 2.75
CA VAL A 93 7.55 -33.47 2.49
C VAL A 93 6.37 -33.58 1.52
N ALA A 94 5.31 -32.80 1.74
CA ALA A 94 4.16 -32.77 0.85
C ALA A 94 4.53 -32.22 -0.52
N LEU A 95 5.43 -31.22 -0.60
CA LEU A 95 5.89 -30.70 -1.89
C LEU A 95 6.57 -31.78 -2.74
N GLN A 96 7.35 -32.68 -2.15
CA GLN A 96 7.97 -33.80 -2.88
C GLN A 96 6.95 -34.73 -3.54
N GLU A 97 5.78 -34.89 -2.93
CA GLU A 97 4.68 -35.68 -3.50
C GLU A 97 3.79 -34.88 -4.46
N ILE A 98 3.55 -33.60 -4.16
CA ILE A 98 2.68 -32.71 -4.95
C ILE A 98 3.31 -32.39 -6.31
N LYS A 99 4.62 -32.11 -6.37
CA LYS A 99 5.32 -31.74 -7.59
C LYS A 99 5.09 -32.72 -8.74
N PRO A 100 5.46 -34.03 -8.64
CA PRO A 100 5.28 -34.97 -9.74
C PRO A 100 3.82 -35.21 -10.08
N LEU A 101 2.93 -35.14 -9.09
CA LEU A 101 1.50 -35.30 -9.31
C LEU A 101 0.93 -34.14 -10.14
N LEU A 102 1.34 -32.90 -9.85
CA LEU A 102 0.90 -31.73 -10.59
C LEU A 102 1.45 -31.71 -12.02
N ILE A 103 2.70 -32.11 -12.22
CA ILE A 103 3.26 -32.30 -13.57
C ILE A 103 2.43 -33.31 -14.37
N SER A 104 2.10 -34.45 -13.76
CA SER A 104 1.22 -35.43 -14.38
C SER A 104 -0.15 -34.86 -14.73
N CYS A 105 -0.73 -34.01 -13.89
CA CYS A 105 -2.02 -33.35 -14.19
C CYS A 105 -1.92 -32.41 -15.40
N LEU A 106 -0.79 -31.73 -15.58
CA LEU A 106 -0.56 -30.82 -16.71
C LEU A 106 -0.36 -31.56 -18.04
N THR A 107 0.26 -32.74 -18.02
CA THR A 107 0.64 -33.50 -19.23
C THR A 107 -0.35 -34.60 -19.61
N MET A 108 -1.41 -34.80 -18.84
CA MET A 108 -2.51 -35.71 -19.20
C MET A 108 -3.18 -35.29 -20.50
N GLN A 109 -3.42 -36.26 -21.41
CA GLN A 109 -4.08 -36.00 -22.69
C GLN A 109 -5.50 -35.44 -22.52
N GLU A 110 -6.20 -35.83 -21.46
CA GLU A 110 -7.56 -35.38 -21.17
C GLU A 110 -7.61 -33.96 -20.58
N THR A 111 -6.48 -33.37 -20.21
CA THR A 111 -6.43 -32.02 -19.63
C THR A 111 -6.71 -30.98 -20.70
N GLN A 112 -7.87 -30.35 -20.63
CA GLN A 112 -8.30 -29.34 -21.59
C GLN A 112 -7.70 -27.97 -21.26
N VAL A 113 -7.74 -27.03 -22.21
CA VAL A 113 -7.31 -25.63 -21.97
C VAL A 113 -8.10 -25.00 -20.82
N SER A 114 -9.40 -25.31 -20.69
CA SER A 114 -10.26 -24.88 -19.57
C SER A 114 -9.74 -25.35 -18.20
N ASP A 115 -9.17 -26.56 -18.14
CA ASP A 115 -8.59 -27.09 -16.91
C ASP A 115 -7.27 -26.37 -16.59
N ILE A 116 -6.46 -26.08 -17.62
CA ILE A 116 -5.20 -25.35 -17.49
C ILE A 116 -5.41 -23.94 -16.91
N VAL A 117 -6.50 -23.26 -17.26
CA VAL A 117 -6.87 -21.96 -16.67
C VAL A 117 -6.96 -22.03 -15.14
N THR A 118 -7.37 -23.17 -14.59
CA THR A 118 -7.44 -23.42 -13.15
C THR A 118 -6.13 -23.97 -12.60
N LEU A 119 -5.52 -24.94 -13.29
CA LEU A 119 -4.27 -25.59 -12.89
C LEU A 119 -3.11 -24.59 -12.82
N ARG A 120 -3.04 -23.58 -13.68
CA ARG A 120 -1.99 -22.54 -13.62
C ARG A 120 -1.95 -21.80 -12.28
N VAL A 121 -3.11 -21.61 -11.64
CA VAL A 121 -3.21 -20.95 -10.32
C VAL A 121 -2.66 -21.88 -9.23
N ILE A 122 -2.95 -23.17 -9.34
CA ILE A 122 -2.42 -24.21 -8.45
C ILE A 122 -0.89 -24.30 -8.62
N VAL A 123 -0.40 -24.35 -9.86
CA VAL A 123 1.03 -24.35 -10.19
C VAL A 123 1.72 -23.12 -9.61
N SER A 124 1.14 -21.93 -9.80
CA SER A 124 1.64 -20.67 -9.22
C SER A 124 1.82 -20.76 -7.71
N PHE A 125 0.82 -21.27 -6.99
CA PHE A 125 0.90 -21.43 -5.53
C PHE A 125 1.97 -22.42 -5.11
N VAL A 126 2.05 -23.59 -5.75
CA VAL A 126 3.08 -24.59 -5.43
C VAL A 126 4.47 -24.06 -5.77
N ALA A 127 4.64 -23.39 -6.91
CA ALA A 127 5.91 -22.82 -7.35
C ALA A 127 6.44 -21.78 -6.35
N ASP A 128 5.56 -20.91 -5.82
CA ASP A 128 5.92 -19.94 -4.79
C ASP A 128 6.40 -20.62 -3.50
N ASN A 129 5.74 -21.71 -3.09
CA ASN A 129 6.17 -22.50 -1.92
C ASN A 129 7.53 -23.18 -2.16
N VAL A 130 7.76 -23.71 -3.36
CA VAL A 130 9.01 -24.39 -3.73
C VAL A 130 10.18 -23.42 -3.76
N LEU A 131 10.01 -22.23 -4.35
CA LEU A 131 11.04 -21.19 -4.36
C LEU A 131 11.45 -20.78 -2.94
N ASN A 132 10.49 -20.71 -2.02
CA ASN A 132 10.71 -20.32 -0.63
C ASN A 132 11.34 -21.40 0.25
N LEU A 133 11.17 -22.68 -0.06
CA LEU A 133 11.50 -23.80 0.84
C LEU A 133 12.54 -24.78 0.31
N ASP A 134 12.75 -24.86 -1.00
CA ASP A 134 13.56 -25.90 -1.66
C ASP A 134 14.72 -25.30 -2.47
N ASN A 135 15.30 -24.19 -1.99
CA ASN A 135 16.43 -23.48 -2.60
C ASN A 135 16.32 -23.33 -4.14
N GLY A 136 15.09 -23.09 -4.63
CA GLY A 136 14.82 -22.84 -6.03
C GLY A 136 15.04 -24.04 -6.95
N GLY A 137 14.53 -25.23 -6.61
CA GLY A 137 14.54 -26.38 -7.54
C GLY A 137 13.14 -26.86 -7.93
N TRP A 138 12.71 -26.59 -9.17
CA TRP A 138 11.62 -27.35 -9.82
C TRP A 138 11.90 -27.53 -11.31
N ASP A 139 13.07 -28.08 -11.61
CA ASP A 139 13.54 -28.27 -12.97
C ASP A 139 12.57 -29.11 -13.82
N GLU A 140 11.83 -30.04 -13.20
CA GLU A 140 10.80 -30.85 -13.85
C GLU A 140 9.63 -30.02 -14.39
N LEU A 141 9.27 -28.91 -13.73
CA LEU A 141 8.26 -27.98 -14.24
C LEU A 141 8.78 -27.20 -15.45
N SER A 142 10.07 -26.86 -15.45
CA SER A 142 10.69 -26.21 -16.61
C SER A 142 10.68 -27.14 -17.83
N ASP A 143 10.99 -28.42 -17.63
CA ASP A 143 10.93 -29.44 -18.70
C ASP A 143 9.48 -29.68 -19.17
N CYS A 144 8.51 -29.68 -18.26
CA CYS A 144 7.08 -29.77 -18.59
C CYS A 144 6.59 -28.56 -19.41
N ILE A 145 6.99 -27.33 -19.05
CA ILE A 145 6.64 -26.13 -19.82
C ILE A 145 7.27 -26.20 -21.21
N LEU A 146 8.50 -26.69 -21.34
CA LEU A 146 9.13 -26.91 -22.64
C LEU A 146 8.34 -27.93 -23.49
N GLU A 147 7.93 -29.05 -22.90
CA GLU A 147 7.11 -30.06 -23.58
C GLU A 147 5.78 -29.46 -24.07
N LEU A 148 5.06 -28.76 -23.18
CA LEU A 148 3.83 -28.03 -23.53
C LEU A 148 4.08 -27.00 -24.63
N ALA A 149 5.20 -26.28 -24.60
CA ALA A 149 5.52 -25.29 -25.64
C ALA A 149 5.77 -25.96 -27.00
N ASN A 150 6.15 -27.25 -27.04
CA ASN A 150 6.32 -27.99 -28.29
C ASN A 150 5.00 -28.54 -28.82
N SER A 151 4.08 -28.98 -27.96
CA SER A 151 2.84 -29.64 -28.36
C SER A 151 1.62 -28.71 -28.36
N GLU A 152 1.48 -27.87 -27.33
CA GLU A 152 0.30 -27.07 -27.03
C GLU A 152 0.70 -25.68 -26.46
N PRO A 153 1.21 -24.76 -27.30
CA PRO A 153 1.83 -23.51 -26.85
C PRO A 153 0.95 -22.64 -25.95
N ILE A 154 -0.36 -22.58 -26.22
CA ILE A 154 -1.34 -21.83 -25.42
C ILE A 154 -1.37 -22.33 -23.97
N LYS A 155 -1.29 -23.65 -23.74
CA LYS A 155 -1.22 -24.20 -22.38
C LYS A 155 0.07 -23.78 -21.68
N ALA A 156 1.19 -23.79 -22.42
CA ALA A 156 2.48 -23.38 -21.90
C ALA A 156 2.47 -21.90 -21.47
N PHE A 157 1.87 -21.02 -22.28
CA PHE A 157 1.71 -19.60 -21.96
C PHE A 157 0.86 -19.39 -20.71
N LEU A 158 -0.28 -20.09 -20.60
CA LEU A 158 -1.15 -20.02 -19.43
C LEU A 158 -0.43 -20.39 -18.14
N VAL A 159 0.37 -21.47 -18.17
CA VAL A 159 1.16 -21.91 -17.01
C VAL A 159 2.27 -20.91 -16.69
N PHE A 160 3.05 -20.48 -17.68
CA PHE A 160 4.18 -19.58 -17.50
C PHE A 160 3.76 -18.21 -16.94
N ASN A 161 2.67 -17.64 -17.45
CA ASN A 161 2.26 -16.28 -17.10
C ASN A 161 1.92 -16.11 -15.62
N ASP A 162 1.38 -17.15 -14.98
CA ASP A 162 1.03 -17.13 -13.55
C ASP A 162 2.19 -17.55 -12.63
N LEU A 163 3.37 -17.87 -13.18
CA LEU A 163 4.53 -18.23 -12.35
C LEU A 163 5.06 -17.01 -11.56
N PRO A 164 5.52 -17.26 -10.31
CA PRO A 164 6.32 -16.29 -9.56
C PRO A 164 7.65 -15.99 -10.28
N PRO A 165 8.39 -14.95 -9.85
CA PRO A 165 9.76 -14.73 -10.31
C PRO A 165 10.61 -15.97 -10.08
N VAL A 166 11.08 -16.60 -11.16
CA VAL A 166 11.89 -17.83 -11.09
C VAL A 166 13.35 -17.54 -11.43
N TYR A 167 14.24 -18.44 -11.04
CA TYR A 167 15.69 -18.32 -11.24
C TYR A 167 16.10 -18.57 -12.69
N GLY A 168 17.23 -18.00 -13.13
CA GLY A 168 17.59 -17.99 -14.55
C GLY A 168 17.77 -19.36 -15.20
N ARG A 169 18.29 -20.34 -14.47
CA ARG A 169 18.43 -21.73 -14.95
C ARG A 169 17.08 -22.39 -15.25
N PHE A 170 16.01 -21.97 -14.56
CA PHE A 170 14.66 -22.45 -14.83
C PHE A 170 14.16 -21.94 -16.19
N ILE A 171 14.30 -20.65 -16.44
CA ILE A 171 13.76 -20.00 -17.65
C ILE A 171 14.55 -20.36 -18.90
N SER A 172 15.88 -20.49 -18.76
CA SER A 172 16.79 -20.70 -19.90
C SER A 172 16.49 -21.97 -20.71
N ARG A 173 15.81 -22.96 -20.12
CA ARG A 173 15.46 -24.22 -20.79
C ARG A 173 14.36 -24.06 -21.84
N PHE A 174 13.39 -23.19 -21.61
CA PHE A 174 12.22 -23.03 -22.49
C PHE A 174 12.08 -21.63 -23.11
N VAL A 175 12.86 -20.63 -22.67
CA VAL A 175 12.76 -19.24 -23.14
C VAL A 175 12.70 -19.10 -24.65
N LYS A 176 13.61 -19.79 -25.35
CA LYS A 176 13.72 -19.71 -26.80
C LYS A 176 12.48 -20.26 -27.47
N LYS A 177 12.00 -21.42 -27.00
CA LYS A 177 10.84 -22.09 -27.57
C LYS A 177 9.55 -21.32 -27.32
N ILE A 178 9.35 -20.82 -26.09
CA ILE A 178 8.21 -19.97 -25.76
C ILE A 178 8.20 -18.71 -26.62
N LEU A 179 9.36 -18.08 -26.84
CA LEU A 179 9.46 -16.91 -27.71
C LEU A 179 9.09 -17.25 -29.16
N GLU A 180 9.67 -18.32 -29.72
CA GLU A 180 9.38 -18.77 -31.09
C GLU A 180 7.88 -19.02 -31.31
N GLU A 181 7.18 -19.63 -30.35
CA GLU A 181 5.74 -19.85 -30.46
C GLU A 181 4.92 -18.58 -30.19
N ALA A 182 5.38 -17.71 -29.29
CA ALA A 182 4.68 -16.45 -29.01
C ALA A 182 4.76 -15.51 -30.23
N GLU A 183 5.89 -15.47 -30.93
CA GLU A 183 6.04 -14.74 -32.20
C GLU A 183 5.02 -15.24 -33.24
N LYS A 184 4.88 -16.56 -33.42
CA LYS A 184 3.87 -17.12 -34.34
C LYS A 184 2.44 -16.72 -33.98
N VAL A 185 2.11 -16.69 -32.69
CA VAL A 185 0.79 -16.26 -32.22
C VAL A 185 0.59 -14.75 -32.46
N LEU A 186 1.62 -13.95 -32.23
CA LEU A 186 1.58 -12.50 -32.46
C LEU A 186 1.52 -12.12 -33.95
N ASP A 187 2.05 -12.98 -34.83
CA ASP A 187 2.02 -12.81 -36.28
C ASP A 187 0.71 -13.33 -36.91
N ASN A 188 -0.09 -14.11 -36.19
CA ASN A 188 -1.36 -14.64 -36.70
C ASN A 188 -2.53 -13.69 -36.41
N LEU A 189 -2.87 -12.84 -37.40
CA LEU A 189 -3.84 -11.74 -37.28
C LEU A 189 -5.26 -12.16 -37.72
N GLU A 190 -5.85 -13.14 -37.03
CA GLU A 190 -7.28 -13.47 -37.20
C GLU A 190 -8.14 -12.63 -36.24
N GLU A 191 -9.17 -11.95 -36.74
CA GLU A 191 -10.02 -11.02 -35.96
C GLU A 191 -10.66 -11.68 -34.71
N ASP A 192 -10.93 -12.99 -34.77
CA ASP A 192 -11.53 -13.75 -33.66
C ASP A 192 -10.51 -14.21 -32.61
N ASN A 193 -9.21 -13.96 -32.81
CA ASN A 193 -8.13 -14.52 -31.98
C ASN A 193 -7.50 -13.52 -30.98
N VAL A 194 -8.29 -12.54 -30.52
CA VAL A 194 -7.83 -11.54 -29.54
C VAL A 194 -7.28 -12.20 -28.28
N ASP A 195 -7.90 -13.27 -27.80
CA ASP A 195 -7.53 -13.91 -26.54
C ASP A 195 -6.15 -14.59 -26.61
N ASP A 196 -5.86 -15.37 -27.65
CA ASP A 196 -4.53 -16.00 -27.79
C ASP A 196 -3.47 -14.96 -28.11
N TRP A 197 -3.79 -13.94 -28.92
CA TRP A 197 -2.86 -12.85 -29.20
C TRP A 197 -2.50 -12.08 -27.93
N SER A 198 -3.51 -11.76 -27.10
CA SER A 198 -3.34 -11.12 -25.79
C SER A 198 -2.50 -11.97 -24.85
N LEU A 199 -2.69 -13.29 -24.91
CA LEU A 199 -1.90 -14.24 -24.14
C LEU A 199 -0.44 -14.27 -24.62
N GLY A 200 -0.19 -14.24 -25.92
CA GLY A 200 1.15 -14.10 -26.52
C GLY A 200 1.83 -12.80 -26.08
N LEU A 201 1.12 -11.67 -26.13
CA LEU A 201 1.59 -10.37 -25.67
C LEU A 201 2.04 -10.43 -24.20
N VAL A 202 1.17 -10.91 -23.31
CA VAL A 202 1.48 -11.04 -21.87
C VAL A 202 2.68 -11.95 -21.64
N THR A 203 2.78 -13.04 -22.41
CA THR A 203 3.89 -14.00 -22.31
C THR A 203 5.23 -13.35 -22.60
N VAL A 204 5.34 -12.63 -23.72
CA VAL A 204 6.59 -11.95 -24.10
C VAL A 204 6.93 -10.82 -23.11
N VAL A 205 5.93 -10.07 -22.64
CA VAL A 205 6.13 -9.03 -21.62
C VAL A 205 6.63 -9.62 -20.30
N LYS A 206 5.97 -10.68 -19.78
CA LYS A 206 6.39 -11.38 -18.55
C LYS A 206 7.78 -11.97 -18.70
N MET A 207 8.11 -12.52 -19.88
CA MET A 207 9.45 -13.02 -20.19
C MET A 207 10.51 -11.91 -20.09
N GLY A 208 10.26 -10.76 -20.71
CA GLY A 208 11.13 -9.59 -20.60
C GLY A 208 11.33 -9.15 -19.15
N ILE A 209 10.25 -9.13 -18.35
CA ILE A 209 10.29 -8.79 -16.92
C ILE A 209 11.17 -9.77 -16.11
N GLN A 210 11.01 -11.08 -16.34
CA GLN A 210 11.77 -12.09 -15.59
C GLN A 210 13.26 -12.13 -15.98
N LEU A 211 13.60 -11.84 -17.24
CA LEU A 211 14.97 -11.93 -17.74
C LEU A 211 15.84 -10.71 -17.42
N LEU A 212 15.25 -9.57 -17.03
CA LEU A 212 15.98 -8.35 -16.62
C LEU A 212 16.83 -8.52 -15.35
N GLU A 213 16.49 -9.51 -14.53
CA GLU A 213 17.20 -9.85 -13.30
C GLU A 213 18.43 -10.75 -13.57
N LEU A 214 18.59 -11.25 -14.81
CA LEU A 214 19.68 -12.15 -15.20
C LEU A 214 20.76 -11.41 -16.00
N GLU A 215 22.04 -11.70 -15.72
CA GLU A 215 23.20 -11.07 -16.39
C GLU A 215 23.30 -11.35 -17.91
N VAL A 216 22.43 -12.20 -18.45
CA VAL A 216 22.51 -12.75 -19.83
C VAL A 216 21.70 -11.93 -20.86
N GLY A 217 20.95 -10.90 -20.45
CA GLY A 217 19.71 -10.52 -21.16
C GLY A 217 19.70 -9.31 -22.11
N SER A 218 20.75 -8.49 -22.27
CA SER A 218 20.56 -7.16 -22.90
C SER A 218 20.10 -7.19 -24.37
N GLU A 219 20.55 -8.16 -25.16
CA GLU A 219 20.16 -8.29 -26.57
C GLU A 219 18.82 -9.00 -26.75
N LEU A 220 18.55 -10.04 -25.96
CA LEU A 220 17.24 -10.72 -25.93
C LEU A 220 16.11 -9.77 -25.52
N ILE A 221 16.38 -8.87 -24.56
CA ILE A 221 15.41 -7.87 -24.10
C ILE A 221 15.05 -6.87 -25.20
N LYS A 222 16.03 -6.46 -26.03
CA LYS A 222 15.74 -5.60 -27.19
C LYS A 222 14.90 -6.35 -28.21
N ASN A 223 15.25 -7.61 -28.51
CA ASN A 223 14.48 -8.44 -29.43
C ASN A 223 13.02 -8.57 -28.97
N PHE A 224 12.74 -8.77 -27.67
CA PHE A 224 11.36 -8.79 -27.16
C PHE A 224 10.62 -7.48 -27.41
N LEU A 225 11.24 -6.34 -27.12
CA LEU A 225 10.62 -5.03 -27.34
C LEU A 225 10.34 -4.80 -28.83
N ASP A 226 11.24 -5.24 -29.71
CA ASP A 226 11.09 -5.05 -31.14
C ASP A 226 10.00 -5.97 -31.71
N VAL A 227 9.95 -7.24 -31.29
CA VAL A 227 8.83 -8.16 -31.62
C VAL A 227 7.50 -7.55 -31.22
N LEU A 228 7.35 -7.15 -29.95
CA LEU A 228 6.09 -6.62 -29.43
C LEU A 228 5.63 -5.35 -30.17
N VAL A 229 6.57 -4.44 -30.44
CA VAL A 229 6.26 -3.16 -31.09
C VAL A 229 5.96 -3.38 -32.57
N ASN A 230 6.67 -4.28 -33.25
CA ASN A 230 6.41 -4.60 -34.66
C ASN A 230 5.02 -5.23 -34.84
N SER A 231 4.66 -6.22 -34.01
CA SER A 231 3.33 -6.83 -34.08
C SER A 231 2.21 -5.83 -33.78
N ALA A 232 2.39 -4.97 -32.76
CA ALA A 232 1.43 -3.91 -32.44
C ALA A 232 1.33 -2.85 -33.55
N THR A 233 2.44 -2.51 -34.21
CA THR A 233 2.47 -1.59 -35.35
C THR A 233 1.71 -2.18 -36.52
N GLY A 234 1.94 -3.46 -36.85
CA GLY A 234 1.22 -4.16 -37.91
C GLY A 234 -0.29 -4.13 -37.71
N LEU A 235 -0.78 -4.36 -36.49
CA LEU A 235 -2.20 -4.26 -36.14
C LEU A 235 -2.79 -2.86 -36.41
N VAL A 236 -2.06 -1.79 -36.07
CA VAL A 236 -2.53 -0.42 -36.30
C VAL A 236 -2.50 -0.07 -37.79
N GLU A 237 -1.47 -0.50 -38.53
CA GLU A 237 -1.34 -0.26 -39.97
C GLU A 237 -2.48 -0.90 -40.78
N ILE A 238 -2.99 -2.06 -40.35
CA ILE A 238 -4.16 -2.71 -40.98
C ILE A 238 -5.51 -2.23 -40.43
N GLY A 239 -5.52 -1.23 -39.54
CA GLY A 239 -6.74 -0.61 -39.00
C GLY A 239 -7.39 -1.34 -37.82
N MET A 240 -6.71 -2.31 -37.20
CA MET A 240 -7.20 -3.09 -36.06
C MET A 240 -6.80 -2.48 -34.70
N GLU A 241 -6.84 -1.15 -34.56
CA GLU A 241 -6.48 -0.48 -33.29
C GLU A 241 -7.36 -0.95 -32.11
N GLN A 242 -8.65 -1.24 -32.35
CA GLN A 242 -9.55 -1.74 -31.30
C GLN A 242 -9.16 -3.13 -30.77
N PHE A 243 -8.62 -3.99 -31.64
CA PHE A 243 -8.07 -5.29 -31.25
C PHE A 243 -6.89 -5.10 -30.28
N LEU A 244 -5.97 -4.20 -30.63
CA LEU A 244 -4.83 -3.87 -29.78
C LEU A 244 -5.28 -3.28 -28.43
N LEU A 245 -6.33 -2.46 -28.39
CA LEU A 245 -6.87 -1.91 -27.14
C LEU A 245 -7.40 -3.00 -26.20
N GLN A 246 -8.09 -4.01 -26.73
CA GLN A 246 -8.56 -5.15 -25.93
C GLN A 246 -7.38 -5.94 -25.33
N ALA A 247 -6.34 -6.17 -26.13
CA ALA A 247 -5.13 -6.83 -25.66
C ALA A 247 -4.36 -6.01 -24.61
N LEU A 248 -4.32 -4.68 -24.75
CA LEU A 248 -3.73 -3.80 -23.75
C LEU A 248 -4.54 -3.77 -22.44
N GLU A 249 -5.87 -3.86 -22.50
CA GLU A 249 -6.69 -4.01 -21.30
C GLU A 249 -6.40 -5.33 -20.57
N TYR A 250 -6.22 -6.41 -21.32
CA TYR A 250 -5.80 -7.71 -20.77
C TYR A 250 -4.42 -7.61 -20.09
N LEU A 251 -3.45 -6.98 -20.76
CA LEU A 251 -2.12 -6.72 -20.22
C LEU A 251 -2.15 -5.85 -18.96
N GLU A 252 -3.00 -4.82 -18.92
CA GLU A 252 -3.16 -3.97 -17.74
C GLU A 252 -3.63 -4.78 -16.52
N ARG A 253 -4.67 -5.60 -16.68
CA ARG A 253 -5.19 -6.46 -15.60
C ARG A 253 -4.12 -7.43 -15.11
N PHE A 254 -3.36 -8.01 -16.04
CA PHE A 254 -2.24 -8.89 -15.72
C PHE A 254 -1.17 -8.17 -14.89
N LEU A 255 -0.63 -7.06 -15.40
CA LEU A 255 0.44 -6.30 -14.75
C LEU A 255 -0.01 -5.77 -13.39
N SER A 256 -1.26 -5.30 -13.25
CA SER A 256 -1.79 -4.83 -11.97
C SER A 256 -1.74 -5.93 -10.89
N ARG A 257 -2.17 -7.14 -11.24
CA ARG A 257 -2.11 -8.29 -10.33
C ARG A 257 -0.66 -8.69 -10.04
N ASP A 258 0.16 -8.82 -11.07
CA ASP A 258 1.53 -9.36 -10.97
C ASP A 258 2.46 -8.40 -10.20
N MET A 259 2.39 -7.10 -10.48
CA MET A 259 3.16 -6.07 -9.78
C MET A 259 2.80 -6.00 -8.29
N ASN A 260 1.52 -6.16 -7.95
CA ASN A 260 1.06 -6.17 -6.56
C ASN A 260 1.55 -7.41 -5.79
N LEU A 261 1.65 -8.57 -6.45
CA LEU A 261 2.09 -9.82 -5.83
C LEU A 261 3.61 -9.88 -5.66
N TYR A 262 4.38 -9.40 -6.63
CA TYR A 262 5.83 -9.66 -6.70
C TYR A 262 6.72 -8.42 -6.57
N HIS A 263 6.13 -7.22 -6.43
CA HIS A 263 6.85 -5.97 -6.17
C HIS A 263 8.03 -5.71 -7.13
N TYR A 264 7.70 -5.34 -8.37
CA TYR A 264 8.69 -5.18 -9.44
C TYR A 264 9.85 -4.25 -9.08
N SER A 265 11.05 -4.62 -9.54
CA SER A 265 12.25 -3.79 -9.45
C SER A 265 12.19 -2.59 -10.39
N ASP A 266 13.08 -1.61 -10.18
CA ASP A 266 13.21 -0.44 -11.06
C ASP A 266 13.44 -0.85 -12.51
N LYS A 267 14.34 -1.81 -12.75
CA LYS A 267 14.61 -2.33 -14.10
C LYS A 267 13.37 -2.92 -14.76
N GLN A 268 12.58 -3.68 -14.00
CA GLN A 268 11.33 -4.28 -14.47
C GLN A 268 10.28 -3.20 -14.79
N CYS A 269 10.15 -2.19 -13.92
CA CYS A 269 9.25 -1.06 -14.19
C CYS A 269 9.71 -0.24 -15.40
N GLN A 270 11.01 0.03 -15.55
CA GLN A 270 11.58 0.74 -16.70
C GLN A 270 11.36 -0.01 -18.01
N PHE A 271 11.43 -1.34 -18.01
CA PHE A 271 11.10 -2.14 -19.19
C PHE A 271 9.64 -1.94 -19.61
N VAL A 272 8.69 -2.04 -18.67
CA VAL A 272 7.27 -1.79 -18.95
C VAL A 272 7.05 -0.36 -19.45
N LEU A 273 7.71 0.64 -18.85
CA LEU A 273 7.62 2.03 -19.27
C LEU A 273 8.17 2.27 -20.68
N ASN A 274 9.32 1.66 -21.02
CA ASN A 274 9.91 1.75 -22.35
C ASN A 274 8.99 1.11 -23.40
N PHE A 275 8.45 -0.07 -23.08
CA PHE A 275 7.48 -0.73 -23.94
C PHE A 275 6.25 0.14 -24.19
N MET A 276 5.60 0.63 -23.12
CA MET A 276 4.42 1.48 -23.21
C MET A 276 4.70 2.82 -23.91
N PHE A 277 5.88 3.39 -23.73
CA PHE A 277 6.27 4.61 -24.45
C PHE A 277 6.29 4.38 -25.97
N ARG A 278 6.80 3.24 -26.44
CA ARG A 278 6.78 2.89 -27.86
C ARG A 278 5.36 2.66 -28.37
N ILE A 279 4.55 1.91 -27.62
CA ILE A 279 3.12 1.68 -27.93
C ILE A 279 2.32 2.99 -28.00
N SER A 280 2.60 3.95 -27.12
CA SER A 280 1.89 5.24 -27.08
C SER A 280 2.05 6.11 -28.34
N LYS A 281 2.99 5.75 -29.23
CA LYS A 281 3.25 6.44 -30.49
C LYS A 281 2.47 5.88 -31.67
N LEU A 282 1.79 4.74 -31.51
CA LEU A 282 1.12 4.04 -32.61
C LEU A 282 -0.25 4.64 -32.95
N GLY A 283 -1.02 5.11 -31.95
CA GLY A 283 -2.37 5.65 -32.17
C GLY A 283 -2.90 6.51 -31.02
N THR A 284 -3.98 7.26 -31.25
CA THR A 284 -4.55 8.19 -30.27
C THR A 284 -5.24 7.49 -29.11
N HIS A 285 -5.97 6.39 -29.36
CA HIS A 285 -6.62 5.61 -28.30
C HIS A 285 -5.61 4.70 -27.61
N THR A 286 -4.69 4.14 -28.38
CA THR A 286 -3.55 3.36 -27.88
C THR A 286 -2.69 4.16 -26.89
N LYS A 287 -2.53 5.47 -27.11
CA LYS A 287 -1.84 6.38 -26.20
C LYS A 287 -2.49 6.45 -24.82
N GLU A 288 -3.81 6.49 -24.72
CA GLU A 288 -4.52 6.55 -23.44
C GLU A 288 -4.35 5.24 -22.64
N ALA A 289 -4.51 4.09 -23.32
CA ALA A 289 -4.27 2.78 -22.71
C ALA A 289 -2.81 2.63 -22.23
N ALA A 290 -1.85 3.05 -23.05
CA ALA A 290 -0.43 3.04 -22.70
C ALA A 290 -0.12 3.99 -21.52
N MET A 291 -0.76 5.16 -21.45
CA MET A 291 -0.61 6.09 -20.33
C MET A 291 -1.16 5.51 -19.02
N LYS A 292 -2.26 4.77 -19.07
CA LYS A 292 -2.86 4.10 -17.90
C LYS A 292 -1.91 3.05 -17.32
N ILE A 293 -1.37 2.17 -18.18
CA ILE A 293 -0.37 1.17 -17.78
C ILE A 293 0.91 1.85 -17.30
N SER A 294 1.36 2.91 -17.99
CA SER A 294 2.54 3.69 -17.59
C SER A 294 2.35 4.38 -16.24
N GLY A 295 1.17 4.89 -15.93
CA GLY A 295 0.85 5.51 -14.64
C GLY A 295 0.91 4.49 -13.49
N MET A 296 0.43 3.27 -13.73
CA MET A 296 0.57 2.15 -12.79
C MET A 296 2.03 1.77 -12.60
N ALA A 297 2.79 1.58 -13.69
CA ALA A 297 4.19 1.26 -13.64
C ALA A 297 5.02 2.39 -12.99
N GLN A 298 4.66 3.66 -13.18
CA GLN A 298 5.27 4.82 -12.51
C GLN A 298 4.92 4.90 -11.02
N SER A 299 3.68 4.59 -10.62
CA SER A 299 3.30 4.53 -9.21
C SER A 299 4.08 3.42 -8.50
N SER A 300 4.15 2.24 -9.11
CA SER A 300 4.94 1.12 -8.62
C SER A 300 6.44 1.39 -8.71
N HIS A 301 6.94 2.13 -9.71
CA HIS A 301 8.32 2.60 -9.81
C HIS A 301 8.63 3.66 -8.77
N ASN A 302 7.70 4.54 -8.42
CA ASN A 302 7.88 5.52 -7.34
C ASN A 302 7.81 4.85 -5.96
N GLN A 303 7.03 3.77 -5.83
CA GLN A 303 7.10 2.88 -4.66
C GLN A 303 8.40 2.07 -4.68
N ALA A 304 8.82 1.54 -5.83
CA ALA A 304 10.05 0.80 -6.01
C ALA A 304 11.26 1.69 -5.81
N ILE A 305 11.24 2.99 -6.15
CA ILE A 305 12.23 4.03 -5.82
C ILE A 305 12.13 4.42 -4.34
N LYS A 306 10.98 4.28 -3.69
CA LYS A 306 10.91 4.32 -2.22
C LYS A 306 11.51 3.06 -1.60
N PHE A 307 11.45 1.91 -2.28
CA PHE A 307 12.10 0.63 -1.92
C PHE A 307 13.55 0.50 -2.48
N MET A 308 13.96 1.41 -3.39
CA MET A 308 15.24 1.52 -4.11
C MET A 308 15.77 2.96 -3.99
N GLN A 309 15.46 3.63 -2.88
CA GLN A 309 16.59 4.16 -2.13
C GLN A 309 17.45 2.93 -1.86
N PRO A 310 18.74 2.99 -2.24
CA PRO A 310 19.58 1.82 -2.41
C PRO A 310 19.35 0.87 -1.25
N GLN A 311 19.27 -0.44 -1.53
CA GLN A 311 19.56 -1.46 -0.52
C GLN A 311 20.61 -0.86 0.39
N GLU A 312 20.22 -0.63 1.65
CA GLU A 312 21.05 0.00 2.66
C GLU A 312 22.47 -0.47 2.40
N LYS A 313 23.40 0.46 2.09
CA LYS A 313 24.82 0.12 1.99
C LYS A 313 25.14 -0.83 3.17
N PRO A 314 26.06 -1.80 3.05
CA PRO A 314 26.43 -2.64 4.19
C PRO A 314 26.57 -1.84 5.50
N LEU A 315 27.10 -0.61 5.40
CA LEU A 315 27.17 0.39 6.46
C LEU A 315 25.83 0.95 6.97
N GLU A 316 24.85 1.20 6.11
CA GLU A 316 23.50 1.67 6.46
C GLU A 316 22.63 0.57 7.07
N ARG A 317 22.79 -0.70 6.65
CA ARG A 317 22.07 -1.84 7.27
C ARG A 317 22.65 -2.13 8.64
N GLU A 318 23.99 -2.11 8.74
CA GLU A 318 24.69 -2.12 10.03
C GLU A 318 24.25 -0.96 10.91
N TRP A 319 24.02 0.23 10.35
CA TRP A 319 23.50 1.38 11.09
C TRP A 319 22.04 1.22 11.50
N SER A 320 21.18 0.69 10.64
CA SER A 320 19.77 0.41 10.92
C SER A 320 19.64 -0.65 12.03
N ASP A 321 20.39 -1.75 11.91
CA ASP A 321 20.53 -2.78 12.93
C ASP A 321 21.14 -2.23 14.22
N HIS A 322 22.15 -1.37 14.12
CA HIS A 322 22.73 -0.69 15.28
C HIS A 322 21.68 0.19 15.98
N LEU A 323 20.98 1.06 15.24
CA LEU A 323 19.93 1.92 15.76
C LEU A 323 18.79 1.10 16.41
N ASN A 324 18.47 -0.09 15.88
CA ASN A 324 17.50 -1.01 16.47
C ASN A 324 17.89 -1.53 17.86
N THR A 325 19.19 -1.56 18.17
CA THR A 325 19.69 -1.98 19.49
C THR A 325 19.84 -0.83 20.48
N LEU A 326 19.71 0.42 20.03
CA LEU A 326 19.98 1.60 20.86
C LEU A 326 18.72 2.10 21.58
N SER A 327 18.93 2.75 22.74
CA SER A 327 17.86 3.45 23.44
C SER A 327 17.46 4.72 22.68
N PRO A 328 16.21 5.21 22.83
CA PRO A 328 15.74 6.44 22.22
C PRO A 328 16.69 7.64 22.46
N ALA A 329 17.22 7.78 23.67
CA ALA A 329 18.17 8.84 24.01
C ALA A 329 19.50 8.73 23.24
N LYS A 330 20.03 7.50 23.05
CA LYS A 330 21.24 7.29 22.25
C LYS A 330 21.00 7.57 20.77
N ILE A 331 19.83 7.18 20.24
CA ILE A 331 19.44 7.50 18.86
C ILE A 331 19.34 9.01 18.67
N LEU A 332 18.73 9.74 19.62
CA LEU A 332 18.66 11.19 19.55
C LEU A 332 20.04 11.85 19.66
N ARG A 333 20.98 11.29 20.44
CA ARG A 333 22.37 11.75 20.48
C ARG A 333 23.13 11.52 19.17
N ILE A 334 22.80 10.46 18.45
CA ILE A 334 23.35 10.17 17.12
C ILE A 334 22.82 11.15 16.09
N PHE A 335 21.50 11.40 16.09
CA PHE A 335 20.92 12.52 15.36
C PHE A 335 21.62 13.83 15.75
N ALA A 336 21.98 13.96 17.03
CA ALA A 336 22.63 15.13 17.57
C ALA A 336 24.10 15.33 17.17
N SER A 337 24.71 14.38 16.47
CA SER A 337 26.14 14.40 16.22
C SER A 337 26.46 15.15 14.94
N ASN A 338 27.23 16.24 15.06
CA ASN A 338 27.79 16.96 13.91
C ASN A 338 28.89 16.19 13.16
N VAL A 339 29.39 15.09 13.75
CA VAL A 339 30.37 14.18 13.14
C VAL A 339 29.70 13.20 12.18
N VAL A 340 28.38 13.01 12.30
CA VAL A 340 27.60 12.04 11.54
C VAL A 340 27.02 12.70 10.29
N ALA A 341 27.19 12.05 9.13
CA ALA A 341 26.68 12.57 7.85
C ALA A 341 25.15 12.75 7.89
N GLU A 342 24.64 13.73 7.14
CA GLU A 342 23.21 14.11 7.16
C GLU A 342 22.26 12.95 6.90
N GLY A 343 22.60 12.02 6.00
CA GLY A 343 21.77 10.82 5.73
C GLY A 343 21.57 9.92 6.95
N TYR A 344 22.60 9.74 7.78
CA TYR A 344 22.49 8.94 9.01
C TYR A 344 21.73 9.69 10.12
N ARG A 345 21.82 11.03 10.14
CA ARG A 345 20.99 11.85 11.03
C ARG A 345 19.51 11.72 10.64
N ASP A 346 19.16 11.81 9.36
CA ASP A 346 17.80 11.58 8.86
C ASP A 346 17.29 10.17 9.21
N MET A 347 18.14 9.14 9.07
CA MET A 347 17.80 7.76 9.47
C MET A 347 17.54 7.63 10.98
N ALA A 348 18.40 8.24 11.81
CA ALA A 348 18.26 8.21 13.26
C ALA A 348 16.96 8.88 13.73
N ILE A 349 16.61 10.07 13.22
CA ILE A 349 15.39 10.76 13.63
C ILE A 349 14.13 10.05 13.16
N ARG A 350 14.13 9.46 11.95
CA ARG A 350 13.03 8.62 11.48
C ARG A 350 12.86 7.36 12.31
N ARG A 351 13.96 6.71 12.69
CA ARG A 351 13.90 5.52 13.55
C ARG A 351 13.36 5.87 14.94
N LEU A 352 13.81 6.97 15.51
CA LEU A 352 13.29 7.49 16.78
C LEU A 352 11.79 7.76 16.69
N ASN A 353 11.32 8.37 15.60
CA ASN A 353 9.90 8.61 15.36
C ASN A 353 9.10 7.29 15.36
N VAL A 354 9.58 6.25 14.68
CA VAL A 354 8.92 4.93 14.68
C VAL A 354 8.84 4.35 16.09
N LEU A 355 9.93 4.38 16.86
CA LEU A 355 9.95 3.86 18.23
C LEU A 355 8.94 4.58 19.13
N LEU A 356 8.89 5.90 19.05
CA LEU A 356 8.00 6.72 19.85
C LEU A 356 6.53 6.62 19.39
N ALA A 357 6.29 6.42 18.10
CA ALA A 357 4.97 6.15 17.54
C ALA A 357 4.42 4.78 17.97
N ASP A 358 5.27 3.74 17.96
CA ASP A 358 4.91 2.41 18.51
C ASP A 358 4.61 2.50 20.00
N HIS A 359 5.31 3.38 20.73
CA HIS A 359 4.98 3.67 22.12
C HIS A 359 3.64 4.38 22.30
N THR A 360 3.41 5.46 21.56
CA THR A 360 2.16 6.25 21.63
C THR A 360 0.94 5.41 21.23
N SER A 361 1.11 4.44 20.33
CA SER A 361 0.06 3.50 19.91
C SER A 361 -0.11 2.29 20.84
N GLY A 362 0.67 2.21 21.93
CA GLY A 362 0.58 1.15 22.93
C GLY A 362 1.21 -0.19 22.54
N LYS A 363 1.94 -0.25 21.42
CA LYS A 363 2.63 -1.48 20.98
C LYS A 363 3.89 -1.77 21.79
N VAL A 364 4.57 -0.73 22.25
CA VAL A 364 5.80 -0.81 23.05
C VAL A 364 5.67 0.12 24.26
N LYS A 365 6.26 -0.23 25.39
CA LYS A 365 6.32 0.65 26.55
C LYS A 365 7.72 1.23 26.69
N ILE A 366 7.84 2.55 26.55
CA ILE A 366 9.05 3.31 26.86
C ILE A 366 8.82 3.99 28.21
N ASP A 367 9.85 4.00 29.06
CA ASP A 367 9.75 4.60 30.39
C ASP A 367 9.71 6.14 30.28
N VAL A 368 8.89 6.79 31.12
CA VAL A 368 8.76 8.26 31.18
C VAL A 368 10.11 8.94 31.48
N SER A 369 11.00 8.30 32.24
CA SER A 369 12.36 8.79 32.48
C SER A 369 13.17 8.97 31.19
N VAL A 370 12.95 8.12 30.17
CA VAL A 370 13.57 8.28 28.85
C VAL A 370 12.99 9.50 28.14
N MET A 371 11.68 9.74 28.25
CA MET A 371 11.05 10.94 27.68
C MET A 371 11.64 12.20 28.30
N ARG A 372 11.86 12.21 29.63
CA ARG A 372 12.53 13.30 30.34
C ARG A 372 13.96 13.52 29.85
N GLU A 373 14.69 12.46 29.52
CA GLU A 373 16.03 12.55 28.92
C GLU A 373 15.99 13.16 27.51
N LEU A 374 14.94 12.90 26.73
CA LEU A 374 14.78 13.44 25.38
C LEU A 374 14.42 14.94 25.37
N GLN A 375 13.70 15.44 26.38
CA GLN A 375 13.22 16.83 26.42
C GLN A 375 14.31 17.88 26.12
N PRO A 376 15.43 17.97 26.88
CA PRO A 376 16.44 19.00 26.65
C PRO A 376 17.14 18.86 25.30
N LEU A 377 17.34 17.62 24.84
CA LEU A 377 17.95 17.33 23.54
C LEU A 377 17.06 17.84 22.40
N LEU A 378 15.76 17.58 22.44
CA LEU A 378 14.82 18.05 21.43
C LEU A 378 14.77 19.58 21.35
N ILE A 379 14.79 20.27 22.50
CA ILE A 379 14.81 21.74 22.54
C ILE A 379 16.09 22.31 21.92
N SER A 380 17.24 21.68 22.15
CA SER A 380 18.50 22.08 21.50
C SER A 380 18.37 22.00 19.97
N TRP A 381 17.81 20.92 19.46
CA TRP A 381 17.67 20.69 18.01
C TRP A 381 16.62 21.56 17.34
N LEU A 382 15.54 21.86 18.03
CA LEU A 382 14.57 22.84 17.56
C LEU A 382 15.21 24.23 17.37
N LYS A 383 16.27 24.56 18.11
CA LYS A 383 17.02 25.81 18.00
C LYS A 383 18.21 25.76 17.04
N GLU A 384 18.57 24.58 16.54
CA GLU A 384 19.73 24.42 15.67
C GLU A 384 19.46 24.96 14.25
N ASP A 385 20.47 25.64 13.71
CA ASP A 385 20.51 26.15 12.35
C ASP A 385 21.08 25.07 11.42
N GLY A 386 20.38 24.76 10.31
CA GLY A 386 20.83 23.77 9.32
C GLY A 386 20.13 22.41 9.36
N VAL A 387 19.05 22.26 10.13
CA VAL A 387 18.14 21.11 10.02
C VAL A 387 17.32 21.25 8.73
N SER A 388 17.41 20.28 7.82
CA SER A 388 16.62 20.27 6.58
C SER A 388 15.11 20.21 6.87
N ASP A 389 14.29 20.77 5.98
CA ASP A 389 12.82 20.79 6.13
C ASP A 389 12.21 19.40 6.33
N SER A 390 12.79 18.39 5.67
CA SER A 390 12.37 16.99 5.82
C SER A 390 12.63 16.48 7.23
N MET A 391 13.85 16.68 7.77
CA MET A 391 14.18 16.28 9.13
C MET A 391 13.39 17.08 10.16
N PHE A 392 13.17 18.37 9.92
CA PHE A 392 12.38 19.22 10.83
C PHE A 392 10.92 18.77 10.92
N LYS A 393 10.35 18.28 9.81
CA LYS A 393 9.00 17.68 9.83
C LYS A 393 8.94 16.44 10.73
N VAL A 394 9.89 15.53 10.58
CA VAL A 394 9.98 14.33 11.44
C VAL A 394 10.23 14.71 12.90
N LEU A 395 11.07 15.73 13.14
CA LEU A 395 11.34 16.25 14.49
C LEU A 395 10.06 16.78 15.15
N GLY A 396 9.16 17.42 14.42
CA GLY A 396 7.85 17.84 14.94
C GLY A 396 6.97 16.68 15.40
N GLU A 397 6.99 15.55 14.67
CA GLU A 397 6.29 14.32 15.08
C GLU A 397 6.91 13.69 16.33
N VAL A 398 8.26 13.65 16.40
CA VAL A 398 8.99 13.20 17.59
C VAL A 398 8.64 14.05 18.81
N VAL A 399 8.61 15.39 18.65
CA VAL A 399 8.19 16.32 19.71
C VAL A 399 6.76 16.03 20.16
N TYR A 400 5.84 15.76 19.23
CA TYR A 400 4.47 15.36 19.59
C TYR A 400 4.45 14.11 20.46
N HIS A 401 5.17 13.04 20.09
CA HIS A 401 5.16 11.80 20.86
C HIS A 401 5.72 11.99 22.28
N VAL A 402 6.85 12.69 22.41
CA VAL A 402 7.42 12.98 23.73
C VAL A 402 6.49 13.88 24.55
N ALA A 403 5.90 14.91 23.92
CA ALA A 403 5.02 15.84 24.61
C ALA A 403 3.71 15.15 25.03
N ASN A 404 3.17 14.24 24.22
CA ASN A 404 1.97 13.49 24.54
C ASN A 404 2.17 12.63 25.79
N GLU A 405 3.32 11.98 25.93
CA GLU A 405 3.63 11.19 27.12
C GLU A 405 3.89 12.08 28.34
N ILE A 406 4.78 13.08 28.20
CA ILE A 406 5.18 13.96 29.31
C ILE A 406 4.00 14.77 29.85
N LEU A 407 3.20 15.39 28.98
CA LEU A 407 2.10 16.25 29.41
C LEU A 407 0.87 15.46 29.89
N SER A 408 0.83 14.15 29.63
CA SER A 408 -0.17 13.25 30.23
C SER A 408 0.21 12.84 31.66
N CYS A 409 1.49 12.94 32.06
CA CYS A 409 1.93 12.72 33.43
C CYS A 409 1.67 13.94 34.31
N GLN A 410 0.83 13.83 35.35
CA GLN A 410 0.38 14.95 36.18
C GLN A 410 1.49 15.76 36.87
N GLU A 411 2.67 15.18 37.06
CA GLU A 411 3.80 15.82 37.74
C GLU A 411 4.74 16.58 36.79
N ASP A 412 4.71 16.27 35.49
CA ASP A 412 5.67 16.80 34.53
C ASP A 412 5.08 17.93 33.67
N LYS A 413 5.90 18.95 33.42
CA LYS A 413 5.58 20.06 32.52
C LYS A 413 6.77 20.32 31.62
N TRP A 414 6.52 20.61 30.35
CA TRP A 414 7.57 20.91 29.37
C TRP A 414 7.61 22.40 29.04
N TYR A 415 8.04 23.21 30.01
CA TYR A 415 8.08 24.66 29.89
C TYR A 415 9.05 25.13 28.81
N GLU A 416 10.14 24.41 28.56
CA GLU A 416 11.12 24.76 27.54
C GLU A 416 10.53 24.68 26.12
N LEU A 417 9.60 23.74 25.87
CA LEU A 417 8.89 23.64 24.59
C LEU A 417 7.97 24.83 24.37
N ARG A 418 7.21 25.20 25.41
CA ARG A 418 6.39 26.41 25.41
C ARG A 418 7.26 27.64 25.13
N ASP A 419 8.36 27.80 25.84
CA ASP A 419 9.25 28.97 25.73
C ASP A 419 9.93 29.01 24.35
N TYR A 420 10.24 27.85 23.76
CA TYR A 420 10.67 27.77 22.37
C TYR A 420 9.61 28.31 21.41
N ILE A 421 8.36 27.82 21.47
CA ILE A 421 7.29 28.26 20.57
C ILE A 421 7.04 29.77 20.73
N VAL A 422 6.98 30.25 21.98
CA VAL A 422 6.81 31.68 22.29
C VAL A 422 7.95 32.51 21.69
N SER A 423 9.20 32.16 21.99
CA SER A 423 10.36 32.93 21.52
C SER A 423 10.54 32.93 20.00
N LYS A 424 10.18 31.82 19.34
CA LYS A 424 10.31 31.66 17.89
C LYS A 424 9.09 32.11 17.08
N SER A 425 7.95 32.35 17.73
CA SER A 425 6.70 32.77 17.05
C SER A 425 6.88 33.97 16.12
N LYS A 426 7.73 34.93 16.48
CA LYS A 426 7.99 36.13 15.67
C LYS A 426 9.16 35.97 14.69
N THR A 427 10.25 35.36 15.14
CA THR A 427 11.53 35.29 14.41
C THR A 427 11.58 34.12 13.42
N GLU A 428 11.01 32.97 13.77
CA GLU A 428 10.98 31.74 12.98
C GLU A 428 9.55 31.18 12.95
N PHE A 429 8.60 32.04 12.54
CA PHE A 429 7.17 31.76 12.61
C PHE A 429 6.78 30.40 12.01
N GLN A 430 7.29 30.04 10.83
CA GLN A 430 6.96 28.76 10.17
C GLN A 430 7.35 27.55 11.04
N ARG A 431 8.53 27.57 11.65
CA ARG A 431 8.99 26.49 12.52
C ARG A 431 8.15 26.45 13.80
N ALA A 432 7.93 27.59 14.43
CA ALA A 432 7.14 27.69 15.66
C ALA A 432 5.69 27.22 15.47
N VAL A 433 5.02 27.70 14.42
CA VAL A 433 3.63 27.34 14.12
C VAL A 433 3.52 25.89 13.68
N TYR A 434 4.51 25.35 12.96
CA TYR A 434 4.55 23.94 12.57
C TYR A 434 4.64 23.03 13.80
N ILE A 435 5.59 23.30 14.71
CA ILE A 435 5.72 22.53 15.95
C ILE A 435 4.43 22.59 16.76
N PHE A 436 3.80 23.77 16.86
CA PHE A 436 2.50 23.89 17.52
C PHE A 436 1.40 23.06 16.83
N GLN A 437 1.35 23.01 15.50
CA GLN A 437 0.39 22.17 14.75
C GLN A 437 0.58 20.68 14.99
N CYS A 438 1.81 20.22 15.24
CA CYS A 438 2.09 18.83 15.59
C CYS A 438 1.48 18.43 16.94
N LEU A 439 1.27 19.37 17.87
CA LEU A 439 0.70 19.13 19.20
C LEU A 439 -0.82 18.90 19.10
N THR A 440 -1.19 17.69 18.66
CA THR A 440 -2.58 17.30 18.41
C THR A 440 -3.30 16.69 19.62
N MET A 441 -2.68 16.65 20.79
CA MET A 441 -3.32 16.26 22.06
C MET A 441 -3.86 17.48 22.81
N SER A 442 -4.70 17.25 23.83
CA SER A 442 -5.15 18.32 24.73
C SER A 442 -3.96 18.93 25.48
N LEU A 443 -3.90 20.25 25.56
CA LEU A 443 -2.84 20.99 26.25
C LEU A 443 -3.39 21.71 27.48
N GLU A 444 -2.55 21.89 28.50
CA GLU A 444 -2.93 22.61 29.71
C GLU A 444 -3.07 24.12 29.44
N ASN A 445 -4.16 24.71 29.93
CA ASN A 445 -4.57 26.05 29.53
C ASN A 445 -3.67 27.16 30.11
N GLU A 446 -3.48 27.22 31.43
CA GLU A 446 -2.91 28.37 32.13
C GLU A 446 -1.42 28.55 31.86
N HIS A 447 -0.66 27.47 31.91
CA HIS A 447 0.79 27.52 31.83
C HIS A 447 1.35 27.14 30.46
N PHE A 448 0.57 26.52 29.57
CA PHE A 448 1.02 26.18 28.22
C PHE A 448 0.27 26.95 27.13
N VAL A 449 -1.04 26.74 26.97
CA VAL A 449 -1.83 27.31 25.85
C VAL A 449 -1.85 28.84 25.91
N ILE A 450 -2.22 29.44 27.05
CA ILE A 450 -2.37 30.90 27.17
C ILE A 450 -1.05 31.64 26.81
N PRO A 451 0.13 31.27 27.35
CA PRO A 451 1.40 31.89 26.96
C PRO A 451 1.71 31.75 25.47
N VAL A 452 1.53 30.56 24.89
CA VAL A 452 1.76 30.32 23.46
C VAL A 452 0.84 31.19 22.61
N MET A 453 -0.44 31.24 22.96
CA MET A 453 -1.46 31.96 22.20
C MET A 453 -1.27 33.48 22.26
N LYS A 454 -0.79 34.01 23.39
CA LYS A 454 -0.43 35.43 23.52
C LYS A 454 0.61 35.86 22.49
N SER A 455 1.51 34.96 22.10
CA SER A 455 2.56 35.23 21.12
C SER A 455 2.18 34.82 19.69
N LEU A 456 1.55 33.66 19.53
CA LEU A 456 1.31 33.07 18.21
C LEU A 456 0.07 33.63 17.51
N LEU A 457 -1.02 33.94 18.22
CA LEU A 457 -2.25 34.46 17.60
C LEU A 457 -2.04 35.78 16.86
N PRO A 458 -1.32 36.79 17.41
CA PRO A 458 -1.03 38.02 16.67
C PRO A 458 -0.25 37.75 15.37
N GLU A 459 0.74 36.86 15.43
CA GLU A 459 1.57 36.53 14.27
C GLU A 459 0.78 35.75 13.20
N ILE A 460 -0.10 34.83 13.59
CA ILE A 460 -1.05 34.16 12.67
C ILE A 460 -1.97 35.21 12.03
N SER A 461 -2.56 36.08 12.86
CA SER A 461 -3.55 37.08 12.43
C SER A 461 -2.97 38.05 11.39
N THR A 462 -1.69 38.39 11.47
CA THR A 462 -1.01 39.26 10.49
C THR A 462 -0.58 38.52 9.22
N ARG A 463 -0.39 37.21 9.29
CA ARG A 463 0.14 36.37 8.19
C ARG A 463 -0.92 35.59 7.42
N LEU A 464 -2.16 35.57 7.91
CA LEU A 464 -3.29 34.89 7.26
C LEU A 464 -3.81 35.63 6.01
N ASN A 465 -3.15 36.72 5.60
CA ASN A 465 -3.49 37.42 4.37
C ASN A 465 -3.24 36.50 3.16
N PRO A 466 -4.17 36.44 2.19
CA PRO A 466 -4.05 35.54 1.07
C PRO A 466 -2.93 35.99 0.10
N PRO A 467 -2.15 35.05 -0.45
CA PRO A 467 -1.11 35.37 -1.43
C PRO A 467 -1.69 36.04 -2.69
N ARG A 468 -0.89 36.93 -3.28
CA ARG A 468 -1.25 37.65 -4.53
C ARG A 468 -0.89 36.87 -5.80
N GLU A 469 0.10 35.99 -5.72
CA GLU A 469 0.61 35.20 -6.86
C GLU A 469 0.64 33.71 -6.50
N LEU A 470 0.39 32.84 -7.48
CA LEU A 470 0.56 31.39 -7.36
C LEU A 470 2.05 31.04 -7.48
N LEU A 471 2.83 31.26 -6.43
CA LEU A 471 4.22 30.81 -6.40
C LEU A 471 4.29 29.30 -6.16
N VAL A 472 5.38 28.67 -6.64
CA VAL A 472 5.61 27.21 -6.53
C VAL A 472 5.59 26.73 -5.06
N ASP A 473 5.90 27.63 -4.11
CA ASP A 473 5.93 27.37 -2.67
C ASP A 473 4.86 28.13 -1.88
N ASN A 474 3.57 27.93 -2.21
CA ASN A 474 2.47 28.45 -1.40
C ASN A 474 2.29 27.70 -0.05
N SER A 475 3.34 27.07 0.48
CA SER A 475 3.32 26.36 1.76
C SER A 475 3.03 27.31 2.95
N TYR A 476 3.44 28.57 2.84
CA TYR A 476 3.34 29.54 3.92
C TYR A 476 1.90 29.87 4.35
N TRP A 477 1.02 30.19 3.39
CA TRP A 477 -0.38 30.49 3.70
C TRP A 477 -1.11 29.26 4.23
N VAL A 478 -0.89 28.09 3.62
CA VAL A 478 -1.46 26.82 4.08
C VAL A 478 -1.05 26.55 5.52
N LEU A 479 0.24 26.67 5.83
CA LEU A 479 0.77 26.49 7.17
C LEU A 479 0.13 27.48 8.15
N THR A 480 -0.05 28.75 7.75
CA THR A 480 -0.67 29.77 8.59
C THR A 480 -2.16 29.48 8.83
N PHE A 481 -2.89 29.03 7.81
CA PHE A 481 -4.31 28.68 7.88
C PHE A 481 -4.55 27.47 8.80
N VAL A 482 -3.73 26.43 8.68
CA VAL A 482 -3.80 25.25 9.56
C VAL A 482 -3.39 25.63 10.99
N GLY A 483 -2.40 26.49 11.14
CA GLY A 483 -2.01 27.05 12.44
C GLY A 483 -3.13 27.85 13.11
N ALA A 484 -3.87 28.66 12.34
CA ALA A 484 -5.04 29.39 12.79
C ALA A 484 -6.14 28.45 13.29
N PHE A 485 -6.42 27.39 12.54
CA PHE A 485 -7.36 26.35 12.94
C PHE A 485 -6.95 25.70 14.27
N CYS A 486 -5.71 25.22 14.38
CA CYS A 486 -5.21 24.60 15.61
C CYS A 486 -5.26 25.57 16.81
N ALA A 487 -4.89 26.84 16.60
CA ALA A 487 -4.91 27.85 17.65
C ALA A 487 -6.34 28.09 18.15
N ALA A 488 -7.30 28.29 17.23
CA ALA A 488 -8.70 28.50 17.58
C ALA A 488 -9.29 27.30 18.33
N ILE A 489 -8.99 26.07 17.91
CA ILE A 489 -9.45 24.84 18.57
C ILE A 489 -8.95 24.74 20.02
N HIS A 490 -7.68 25.09 20.26
CA HIS A 490 -7.09 25.02 21.60
C HIS A 490 -7.63 26.09 22.56
N VAL A 491 -8.10 27.25 22.06
CA VAL A 491 -8.60 28.34 22.91
C VAL A 491 -10.11 28.54 22.91
N VAL A 492 -10.88 27.76 22.14
CA VAL A 492 -12.33 27.95 21.99
C VAL A 492 -13.10 27.90 23.33
N ASP A 493 -12.60 27.13 24.29
CA ASP A 493 -13.19 27.00 25.63
C ASP A 493 -12.68 28.03 26.64
N ILE A 494 -11.69 28.85 26.27
CA ILE A 494 -11.09 29.84 27.15
C ILE A 494 -11.83 31.18 26.96
N LYS A 495 -12.64 31.56 27.95
CA LYS A 495 -13.51 32.76 27.88
C LYS A 495 -12.76 34.04 27.50
N SER A 496 -11.53 34.23 27.97
CA SER A 496 -10.73 35.42 27.66
C SER A 496 -10.31 35.51 26.19
N TYR A 497 -10.37 34.42 25.43
CA TYR A 497 -10.01 34.36 24.01
C TYR A 497 -11.21 34.32 23.08
N ALA A 498 -12.45 34.39 23.59
CA ALA A 498 -13.66 34.29 22.77
C ALA A 498 -13.68 35.30 21.60
N GLU A 499 -13.28 36.55 21.85
CA GLU A 499 -13.19 37.57 20.80
C GLU A 499 -12.05 37.28 19.81
N SER A 500 -10.89 36.82 20.30
CA SER A 500 -9.77 36.45 19.44
C SER A 500 -10.10 35.27 18.52
N VAL A 501 -10.84 34.28 19.02
CA VAL A 501 -11.33 33.14 18.22
C VAL A 501 -12.23 33.62 17.10
N LYS A 502 -13.19 34.51 17.41
CA LYS A 502 -14.09 35.09 16.41
C LYS A 502 -13.32 35.86 15.33
N VAL A 503 -12.37 36.71 15.74
CA VAL A 503 -11.53 37.48 14.81
C VAL A 503 -10.70 36.56 13.90
N ILE A 504 -10.11 35.49 14.44
CA ILE A 504 -9.35 34.53 13.64
C ILE A 504 -10.27 33.76 12.69
N GLU A 505 -11.43 33.31 13.16
CA GLU A 505 -12.43 32.65 12.33
C GLU A 505 -12.84 33.53 11.15
N ASP A 506 -13.20 34.79 11.40
CA ASP A 506 -13.58 35.75 10.37
C ASP A 506 -12.44 35.95 9.35
N LYS A 507 -11.20 36.11 9.82
CA LYS A 507 -10.03 36.21 8.92
C LYS A 507 -9.78 34.95 8.10
N MET A 508 -10.00 33.75 8.65
CA MET A 508 -9.90 32.51 7.90
C MET A 508 -10.94 32.46 6.77
N ILE A 509 -12.18 32.84 7.06
CA ILE A 509 -13.26 32.90 6.06
C ILE A 509 -12.94 33.93 4.97
N ASP A 510 -12.58 35.15 5.36
CA ASP A 510 -12.31 36.24 4.42
C ASP A 510 -11.11 35.91 3.52
N SER A 511 -10.06 35.31 4.10
CA SER A 511 -8.90 34.89 3.32
C SER A 511 -9.25 33.79 2.30
N VAL A 512 -10.13 32.84 2.64
CA VAL A 512 -10.58 31.82 1.68
C VAL A 512 -11.47 32.44 0.61
N ARG A 513 -12.36 33.36 0.97
CA ARG A 513 -13.24 34.07 0.03
C ARG A 513 -12.41 34.78 -1.05
N GLU A 514 -11.40 35.53 -0.64
CA GLU A 514 -10.51 36.24 -1.55
C GLU A 514 -9.72 35.28 -2.47
N LEU A 515 -9.29 34.11 -1.97
CA LEU A 515 -8.62 33.09 -2.80
C LEU A 515 -9.57 32.41 -3.80
N VAL A 516 -10.83 32.22 -3.43
CA VAL A 516 -11.87 31.68 -4.32
C VAL A 516 -12.18 32.67 -5.42
N GLU A 517 -12.37 33.95 -5.09
CA GLU A 517 -12.58 35.04 -6.06
C GLU A 517 -11.41 35.16 -7.06
N ARG A 518 -10.18 34.87 -6.61
CA ARG A 518 -8.98 34.84 -7.46
C ARG A 518 -8.79 33.55 -8.27
N GLY A 519 -9.66 32.55 -8.10
CA GLY A 519 -9.53 31.25 -8.77
C GLY A 519 -8.37 30.38 -8.26
N MET A 520 -7.76 30.70 -7.11
CA MET A 520 -6.63 29.97 -6.51
C MET A 520 -7.06 28.77 -5.65
N GLU A 521 -8.35 28.43 -5.68
CA GLU A 521 -8.97 27.45 -4.79
C GLU A 521 -8.41 26.02 -4.93
N VAL A 522 -8.38 25.46 -6.15
CA VAL A 522 -8.12 24.03 -6.40
C VAL A 522 -6.71 23.62 -5.97
N GLY A 523 -5.75 24.53 -6.09
CA GLY A 523 -4.35 24.30 -5.70
C GLY A 523 -4.06 24.59 -4.23
N LEU A 524 -4.63 25.69 -3.68
CA LEU A 524 -4.22 26.23 -2.39
C LEU A 524 -5.23 25.96 -1.27
N VAL A 525 -6.47 26.44 -1.42
CA VAL A 525 -7.55 26.28 -0.43
C VAL A 525 -7.84 24.80 -0.19
N ARG A 526 -7.92 24.01 -1.26
CA ARG A 526 -8.13 22.56 -1.17
C ARG A 526 -7.04 21.85 -0.38
N ARG A 527 -5.78 22.29 -0.49
CA ARG A 527 -4.65 21.73 0.26
C ARG A 527 -4.80 22.03 1.76
N ALA A 528 -5.08 23.29 2.11
CA ALA A 528 -5.33 23.69 3.49
C ALA A 528 -6.51 22.93 4.12
N PHE A 529 -7.59 22.70 3.36
CA PHE A 529 -8.72 21.90 3.85
C PHE A 529 -8.34 20.43 4.08
N ARG A 530 -7.49 19.83 3.25
CA ARG A 530 -6.99 18.46 3.48
C ARG A 530 -6.11 18.36 4.71
N ASP A 531 -5.30 19.39 4.97
CA ASP A 531 -4.45 19.43 6.17
C ASP A 531 -5.31 19.61 7.43
N VAL A 532 -6.34 20.47 7.38
CA VAL A 532 -7.34 20.56 8.46
C VAL A 532 -8.10 19.23 8.64
N GLU A 533 -8.48 18.54 7.56
CA GLU A 533 -9.11 17.21 7.65
C GLU A 533 -8.20 16.20 8.39
N SER A 534 -6.90 16.23 8.11
CA SER A 534 -5.91 15.40 8.81
C SER A 534 -5.82 15.74 10.30
N ILE A 535 -5.73 17.04 10.64
CA ILE A 535 -5.69 17.50 12.04
C ILE A 535 -6.96 17.11 12.80
N VAL A 536 -8.14 17.33 12.23
CA VAL A 536 -9.42 16.94 12.85
C VAL A 536 -9.47 15.45 13.15
N LYS A 537 -8.95 14.61 12.25
CA LYS A 537 -8.87 13.15 12.47
C LYS A 537 -7.94 12.76 13.61
N LYS A 538 -6.84 13.50 13.81
CA LYS A 538 -5.87 13.30 14.91
C LYS A 538 -6.39 13.81 16.25
N GLN A 539 -7.03 14.99 16.28
CA GLN A 539 -7.44 15.65 17.52
C GLN A 539 -8.81 15.18 18.08
N LYS A 540 -9.56 14.37 17.32
CA LYS A 540 -10.95 14.01 17.66
C LYS A 540 -11.15 13.43 19.07
N GLU A 541 -10.13 12.79 19.64
CA GLU A 541 -10.25 12.01 20.88
C GLU A 541 -10.45 12.90 22.11
N TRP A 542 -10.03 14.16 22.05
CA TRP A 542 -10.19 15.12 23.14
C TRP A 542 -11.17 16.27 22.80
N PHE A 543 -11.84 16.22 21.65
CA PHE A 543 -12.82 17.25 21.28
C PHE A 543 -14.04 17.21 22.21
N GLY A 544 -14.27 18.33 22.88
CA GLY A 544 -15.49 18.60 23.63
C GLY A 544 -16.58 19.24 22.76
N LYS A 545 -17.69 19.62 23.43
CA LYS A 545 -18.85 20.24 22.79
C LYS A 545 -18.49 21.55 22.06
N SER A 546 -17.59 22.35 22.62
CA SER A 546 -17.20 23.64 22.05
C SER A 546 -16.31 23.49 20.82
N GLN A 547 -15.34 22.57 20.84
CA GLN A 547 -14.52 22.26 19.65
C GLN A 547 -15.42 21.80 18.51
N TYR A 548 -16.31 20.84 18.74
CA TYR A 548 -17.23 20.39 17.71
C TYR A 548 -18.16 21.50 17.20
N LYS A 549 -18.66 22.36 18.09
CA LYS A 549 -19.49 23.51 17.70
C LYS A 549 -18.72 24.49 16.83
N PHE A 550 -17.47 24.80 17.20
CA PHE A 550 -16.60 25.68 16.41
C PHE A 550 -16.31 25.09 15.04
N VAL A 551 -15.88 23.82 14.95
CA VAL A 551 -15.60 23.19 13.65
C VAL A 551 -16.85 23.19 12.77
N LYS A 552 -18.03 22.86 13.30
CA LYS A 552 -19.28 22.91 12.52
C LYS A 552 -19.61 24.34 12.06
N GLY A 553 -19.44 25.33 12.92
CA GLY A 553 -19.64 26.74 12.57
C GLY A 553 -18.73 27.18 11.43
N LEU A 554 -17.43 26.92 11.57
CA LEU A 554 -16.42 27.25 10.56
C LEU A 554 -16.71 26.55 9.22
N LEU A 555 -16.97 25.23 9.23
CA LEU A 555 -17.26 24.48 8.01
C LEU A 555 -18.50 25.01 7.29
N ARG A 556 -19.56 25.34 8.02
CA ARG A 556 -20.78 25.93 7.45
C ARG A 556 -20.46 27.24 6.72
N ARG A 557 -19.75 28.15 7.39
CA ARG A 557 -19.39 29.46 6.81
C ARG A 557 -18.45 29.33 5.61
N LEU A 558 -17.52 28.37 5.63
CA LEU A 558 -16.67 28.06 4.48
C LEU A 558 -17.48 27.52 3.29
N CYS A 559 -18.47 26.67 3.53
CA CYS A 559 -19.37 26.14 2.48
C CYS A 559 -20.28 27.22 1.86
N GLU A 560 -20.61 28.27 2.62
CA GLU A 560 -21.45 29.40 2.16
C GLU A 560 -20.69 30.37 1.23
N ILE A 561 -19.37 30.21 1.04
CA ILE A 561 -18.59 31.03 0.11
C ILE A 561 -19.03 30.75 -1.35
N GLU A 562 -19.50 31.81 -2.01
CA GLU A 562 -19.87 31.79 -3.42
C GLU A 562 -18.64 31.56 -4.32
N GLY A 563 -18.84 30.85 -5.44
CA GLY A 563 -17.76 30.53 -6.39
C GLY A 563 -16.86 29.35 -6.00
N MET A 564 -17.00 28.78 -4.80
CA MET A 564 -16.22 27.62 -4.38
C MET A 564 -16.61 26.36 -5.19
N LYS A 565 -15.62 25.73 -5.82
CA LYS A 565 -15.77 24.53 -6.64
C LYS A 565 -16.10 23.29 -5.80
N MET A 566 -16.67 22.30 -6.48
CA MET A 566 -17.12 21.05 -5.86
C MET A 566 -15.98 20.28 -5.20
N GLU A 567 -14.76 20.33 -5.73
CA GLU A 567 -13.62 19.58 -5.19
C GLU A 567 -13.22 20.02 -3.78
N SER A 568 -13.32 21.31 -3.45
CA SER A 568 -13.03 21.81 -2.10
C SER A 568 -14.24 21.63 -1.18
N ARG A 569 -15.46 21.84 -1.69
CA ARG A 569 -16.70 21.55 -0.96
C ARG A 569 -16.77 20.08 -0.53
N MET A 570 -16.31 19.15 -1.37
CA MET A 570 -16.21 17.73 -1.03
C MET A 570 -15.27 17.46 0.16
N VAL A 571 -14.17 18.21 0.30
CA VAL A 571 -13.29 18.08 1.47
C VAL A 571 -14.00 18.57 2.73
N LEU A 572 -14.63 19.75 2.68
CA LEU A 572 -15.41 20.29 3.80
C LEU A 572 -16.54 19.35 4.22
N TRP A 573 -17.24 18.75 3.26
CA TRP A 573 -18.29 17.76 3.50
C TRP A 573 -17.74 16.52 4.22
N ARG A 574 -16.58 15.98 3.82
CA ARG A 574 -15.95 14.85 4.52
C ARG A 574 -15.60 15.20 5.98
N ILE A 575 -15.08 16.41 6.22
CA ILE A 575 -14.80 16.87 7.59
C ILE A 575 -16.11 16.96 8.38
N ASN A 576 -17.18 17.52 7.80
CA ASN A 576 -18.47 17.63 8.47
C ASN A 576 -19.07 16.27 8.82
N VAL A 577 -19.06 15.30 7.89
CA VAL A 577 -19.50 13.93 8.14
C VAL A 577 -18.71 13.28 9.27
N PHE A 578 -17.39 13.51 9.30
CA PHE A 578 -16.53 12.99 10.35
C PHE A 578 -16.85 13.60 11.73
N VAL A 579 -17.07 14.93 11.77
CA VAL A 579 -17.45 15.68 12.97
C VAL A 579 -18.83 15.28 13.48
N GLU A 580 -19.80 15.07 12.60
CA GLU A 580 -21.15 14.61 12.96
C GLU A 580 -21.15 13.27 13.68
N ARG A 581 -20.33 12.32 13.21
CA ARG A 581 -20.14 11.04 13.88
C ARG A 581 -19.57 11.21 15.29
N GLY A 582 -18.65 12.16 15.49
CA GLY A 582 -18.09 12.48 16.80
C GLY A 582 -19.12 13.08 17.76
N VAL A 583 -19.91 14.06 17.30
CA VAL A 583 -20.99 14.66 18.09
C VAL A 583 -22.03 13.62 18.52
N ALA A 584 -22.38 12.70 17.61
CA ALA A 584 -23.32 11.62 17.92
C ALA A 584 -22.80 10.64 18.98
N LYS A 585 -21.47 10.43 19.06
CA LYS A 585 -20.85 9.61 20.13
C LYS A 585 -20.91 10.33 21.48
N LEU A 586 -20.53 11.61 21.54
CA LEU A 586 -20.65 12.41 22.76
C LEU A 586 -22.08 12.47 23.31
N ALA A 587 -23.08 12.56 22.41
CA ALA A 587 -24.48 12.56 22.81
C ALA A 587 -24.96 11.21 23.39
N LYS A 588 -24.28 10.10 23.06
CA LYS A 588 -24.56 8.76 23.61
C LYS A 588 -23.82 8.48 24.93
N GLU A 589 -22.68 9.12 25.15
CA GLU A 589 -21.83 8.92 26.34
C GLU A 589 -22.26 9.76 27.56
N LEU A 590 -23.11 10.77 27.36
CA LEU A 590 -23.76 11.49 28.45
C LEU A 590 -25.11 10.82 28.77
N PRO A 591 -25.28 10.09 29.89
CA PRO A 591 -26.61 9.74 30.36
C PRO A 591 -27.36 11.05 30.65
N GLU A 592 -28.62 11.12 30.24
CA GLU A 592 -29.53 12.17 30.67
C GLU A 592 -29.45 12.28 32.21
N ARG A 593 -28.82 13.34 32.73
CA ARG A 593 -28.97 13.68 34.14
C ARG A 593 -30.42 14.04 34.32
N VAL A 594 -31.12 13.10 34.97
CA VAL A 594 -32.49 13.22 35.47
C VAL A 594 -32.65 14.56 36.20
N LYS A 595 -33.79 15.19 35.91
CA LYS A 595 -34.28 16.46 36.48
C LYS A 595 -34.15 16.55 37.99
#